data_AF-A0A3S0DF93-F1
#
_entry.id   AF-A0A3S0DF93-F1
#
_cell.length_a   1.000
_cell.length_b   1.000
_cell.length_c   1.000
_cell.angle_alpha   90.00
_cell.angle_beta   90.00
_cell.angle_gamma   90.00
#
_symmetry.space_group_name_H-M   'P 1'
#
loop_
_entity.id
_entity.type
_entity.pdbx_description
1 polymer ?
#
loop_
_entity_poly.entity_id
_entity_poly.type
_entity_poly.pdbx_seq_one_letter_code
_entity_poly.pdbx_strand_id
1 'polypeptide(L)'
;MQLTGELSKVSLPNLIQLVRNGELTGKIAFLNGARTATLYFDRGSIIHAEADGIFGKDALMELFLWASGSFSFMEDPLLNVDRTLNPFLPEESTDRLLREGMAYLEQKKYLDQLRISGQTILKVTDQARRAPKPLLAIALPILERVDGQRTLAQALADFRMTRREYVQAVYACLAEGLAVVVEAAVQPNQEQITLPPWVIARLKQDNVNISQAIVDMVIWVDRVKCWMYQVDSDFGRIIAELAKSEGSIDSAEDFFKELGQDSADYQGPFFGESMPGGVAVDSPAADIGAQISQQSKPSVEF
;
A
#
# COMPACT_ATOMS: atom_id res chain seq x y z
N MET A 1 20.74 -6.71 -30.11
CA MET A 1 21.31 -5.43 -29.59
C MET A 1 21.12 -5.39 -28.08
N GLN A 2 22.09 -4.89 -27.33
CA GLN A 2 21.98 -4.75 -25.86
C GLN A 2 22.15 -3.27 -25.51
N LEU A 3 21.09 -2.62 -25.03
CA LEU A 3 21.16 -1.23 -24.54
C LEU A 3 21.09 -1.25 -23.02
N THR A 4 22.09 -0.66 -22.37
CA THR A 4 22.11 -0.52 -20.91
C THR A 4 22.41 0.92 -20.53
N GLY A 5 21.86 1.39 -19.42
CA GLY A 5 22.13 2.75 -18.94
C GLY A 5 21.41 3.07 -17.66
N GLU A 6 21.32 4.37 -17.36
CA GLU A 6 20.66 4.91 -16.18
C GLU A 6 19.53 5.88 -16.58
N LEU A 7 18.41 5.82 -15.85
CA LEU A 7 17.26 6.71 -16.01
C LEU A 7 17.57 8.17 -15.67
N SER A 8 18.63 8.41 -14.88
CA SER A 8 19.15 9.75 -14.58
C SER A 8 19.77 10.44 -15.81
N LYS A 9 20.27 9.65 -16.77
CA LYS A 9 20.95 10.12 -17.99
C LYS A 9 20.01 10.10 -19.20
N VAL A 10 19.15 9.09 -19.29
CA VAL A 10 18.18 8.95 -20.38
C VAL A 10 16.79 8.77 -19.78
N SER A 11 15.89 9.71 -20.06
CA SER A 11 14.53 9.65 -19.54
C SER A 11 13.75 8.48 -20.13
N LEU A 12 12.81 7.92 -19.36
CA LEU A 12 11.92 6.84 -19.80
C LEU A 12 11.21 7.13 -21.15
N PRO A 13 10.63 8.34 -21.39
CA PRO A 13 10.03 8.67 -22.67
C PRO A 13 11.01 8.52 -23.83
N ASN A 14 12.26 8.96 -23.66
CA ASN A 14 13.27 8.87 -24.71
C ASN A 14 13.65 7.41 -25.00
N LEU A 15 13.70 6.56 -23.98
CA LEU A 15 13.94 5.11 -24.15
C LEU A 15 12.81 4.45 -24.93
N ILE A 16 11.55 4.72 -24.57
CA ILE A 16 10.38 4.21 -25.27
C ILE A 16 10.39 4.68 -26.73
N GLN A 17 10.71 5.95 -26.99
CA GLN A 17 10.80 6.49 -28.35
C GLN A 17 11.94 5.87 -29.16
N LEU A 18 13.08 5.57 -28.54
CA LEU A 18 14.19 4.89 -29.19
C LEU A 18 13.77 3.48 -29.65
N VAL A 19 13.16 2.70 -28.74
CA VAL A 19 12.68 1.34 -29.04
C VAL A 19 11.60 1.36 -30.11
N ARG A 20 10.69 2.33 -30.05
CA ARG A 20 9.66 2.53 -31.06
C ARG A 20 10.23 2.85 -32.43
N ASN A 21 11.13 3.83 -32.53
CA ASN A 21 11.70 4.27 -33.81
C ASN A 21 12.58 3.19 -34.45
N GLY A 22 13.20 2.34 -33.63
CA GLY A 22 13.94 1.17 -34.11
C GLY A 22 13.06 -0.06 -34.40
N GLU A 23 11.74 0.03 -34.20
CA GLU A 23 10.78 -1.08 -34.32
C GLU A 23 11.24 -2.34 -33.55
N LEU A 24 11.91 -2.14 -32.40
CA LEU A 24 12.55 -3.23 -31.68
C LEU A 24 11.50 -4.10 -30.97
N THR A 25 11.78 -5.40 -30.91
CA THR A 25 10.97 -6.40 -30.19
C THR A 25 11.80 -6.97 -29.06
N GLY A 26 11.26 -6.95 -27.85
CA GLY A 26 11.96 -7.44 -26.67
C GLY A 26 11.43 -6.83 -25.38
N LYS A 27 12.27 -6.81 -24.34
CA LYS A 27 11.92 -6.24 -23.04
C LYS A 27 12.98 -5.28 -22.52
N ILE A 28 12.52 -4.23 -21.84
CA ILE A 28 13.39 -3.37 -21.02
C ILE A 28 13.12 -3.70 -19.56
N ALA A 29 14.15 -4.19 -18.87
CA ALA A 29 14.11 -4.37 -17.43
C ALA A 29 14.67 -3.12 -16.74
N PHE A 30 14.02 -2.68 -15.66
CA PHE A 30 14.39 -1.53 -14.86
C PHE A 30 14.62 -1.96 -13.41
N LEU A 31 15.67 -1.42 -12.79
CA LEU A 31 16.01 -1.65 -11.40
C LEU A 31 16.23 -0.32 -10.68
N ASN A 32 15.55 -0.11 -9.56
CA ASN A 32 15.73 1.06 -8.71
C ASN A 32 15.75 0.63 -7.23
N GLY A 33 16.94 0.32 -6.73
CA GLY A 33 17.12 -0.27 -5.40
C GLY A 33 16.45 -1.65 -5.33
N ALA A 34 15.46 -1.80 -4.44
CA ALA A 34 14.67 -3.02 -4.31
C ALA A 34 13.47 -3.09 -5.28
N ARG A 35 13.18 -2.02 -6.01
CA ARG A 35 12.04 -1.94 -6.94
C ARG A 35 12.43 -2.45 -8.32
N THR A 36 11.53 -3.19 -8.95
CA THR A 36 11.74 -3.77 -10.28
C THR A 36 10.56 -3.48 -11.19
N ALA A 37 10.83 -3.18 -12.44
CA ALA A 37 9.82 -3.05 -13.47
C ALA A 37 10.29 -3.60 -14.80
N THR A 38 9.37 -4.08 -15.63
CA THR A 38 9.66 -4.61 -16.96
C THR A 38 8.64 -4.07 -17.95
N LEU A 39 9.11 -3.56 -19.09
CA LEU A 39 8.29 -3.19 -20.24
C LEU A 39 8.55 -4.16 -21.39
N TYR A 40 7.49 -4.60 -22.05
CA TYR A 40 7.56 -5.50 -23.19
C TYR A 40 7.08 -4.82 -24.46
N PHE A 41 7.82 -5.02 -25.55
CA PHE A 41 7.63 -4.35 -26.82
C PHE A 41 7.55 -5.35 -27.97
N ASP A 42 6.53 -5.21 -28.81
CA ASP A 42 6.35 -5.94 -30.06
C ASP A 42 6.41 -4.93 -31.21
N ARG A 43 7.46 -5.00 -32.03
CA ARG A 43 7.71 -4.07 -33.14
C ARG A 43 7.55 -2.60 -32.76
N GLY A 44 8.23 -2.20 -31.68
CA GLY A 44 8.20 -0.82 -31.16
C GLY A 44 6.92 -0.43 -30.41
N SER A 45 5.93 -1.32 -30.31
CA SER A 45 4.67 -1.06 -29.60
C SER A 45 4.68 -1.68 -28.22
N ILE A 46 4.22 -0.95 -27.20
CA ILE A 46 4.13 -1.48 -25.84
C ILE A 46 2.96 -2.47 -25.77
N ILE A 47 3.22 -3.71 -25.36
CA ILE A 47 2.20 -4.76 -25.24
C ILE A 47 1.91 -5.16 -23.80
N HIS A 48 2.87 -4.92 -22.91
CA HIS A 48 2.77 -5.26 -21.50
C HIS A 48 3.75 -4.44 -20.66
N ALA A 49 3.37 -4.24 -19.41
CA ALA A 49 4.16 -3.54 -18.42
C ALA A 49 3.92 -4.19 -17.06
N GLU A 50 4.97 -4.28 -16.26
CA GLU A 50 4.95 -4.80 -14.90
C GLU A 50 5.80 -3.89 -14.02
N ALA A 51 5.32 -3.55 -12.83
CA ALA A 51 6.07 -2.77 -11.85
C ALA A 51 5.59 -3.11 -10.45
N ASP A 52 6.49 -3.61 -9.59
CA ASP A 52 6.21 -3.90 -8.17
C ASP A 52 4.88 -4.69 -7.94
N GLY A 53 4.57 -5.69 -8.78
CA GLY A 53 3.35 -6.51 -8.70
C GLY A 53 2.08 -5.88 -9.30
N ILE A 54 2.19 -4.70 -9.91
CA ILE A 54 1.14 -4.05 -10.70
C ILE A 54 1.40 -4.35 -12.18
N PHE A 55 0.34 -4.46 -12.99
CA PHE A 55 0.43 -4.80 -14.41
C PHE A 55 -0.27 -3.79 -15.33
N GLY A 56 0.13 -3.80 -16.60
CA GLY A 56 -0.49 -3.01 -17.67
C GLY A 56 -0.33 -1.51 -17.49
N LYS A 57 -1.39 -0.76 -17.81
CA LYS A 57 -1.33 0.70 -17.88
C LYS A 57 -0.90 1.33 -16.56
N ASP A 58 -1.40 0.83 -15.43
CA ASP A 58 -1.05 1.35 -14.10
C ASP A 58 0.45 1.16 -13.80
N ALA A 59 1.01 0.00 -14.14
CA ALA A 59 2.43 -0.28 -14.00
C ALA A 59 3.29 0.66 -14.85
N LEU A 60 2.87 0.90 -16.10
CA LEU A 60 3.54 1.86 -16.98
C LEU A 60 3.52 3.26 -16.37
N MET A 61 2.37 3.72 -15.87
CA MET A 61 2.25 5.05 -15.25
C MET A 61 3.11 5.18 -13.98
N GLU A 62 3.20 4.15 -13.15
CA GLU A 62 4.11 4.16 -11.99
C GLU A 62 5.58 4.25 -12.40
N LEU A 63 5.97 3.62 -13.52
CA LEU A 63 7.33 3.70 -14.04
C LEU A 63 7.69 5.12 -14.49
N PHE A 64 6.74 5.93 -15.00
CA PHE A 64 6.98 7.35 -15.31
C PHE A 64 7.36 8.18 -14.08
N LEU A 65 7.03 7.73 -12.87
CA LEU A 65 7.38 8.41 -11.63
C LEU A 65 8.81 8.09 -11.14
N TRP A 66 9.52 7.17 -11.79
CA TRP A 66 10.89 6.81 -11.41
C TRP A 66 11.87 7.89 -11.88
N ALA A 67 12.48 8.61 -10.93
CA ALA A 67 13.48 9.64 -11.22
C ALA A 67 14.90 9.07 -11.46
N SER A 68 15.15 7.84 -11.02
CA SER A 68 16.45 7.17 -11.09
C SER A 68 16.26 5.65 -11.23
N GLY A 69 17.34 4.96 -11.59
CA GLY A 69 17.37 3.51 -11.79
C GLY A 69 18.29 3.12 -12.94
N SER A 70 18.68 1.85 -13.01
CA SER A 70 19.33 1.29 -14.17
C SER A 70 18.30 0.62 -15.09
N PHE A 71 18.60 0.58 -16.38
CA PHE A 71 17.79 -0.14 -17.36
C PHE A 71 18.67 -1.03 -18.24
N SER A 72 18.08 -2.11 -18.73
CA SER A 72 18.69 -3.04 -19.69
C SER A 72 17.64 -3.52 -20.69
N PHE A 73 17.88 -3.27 -21.98
CA PHE A 73 17.09 -3.82 -23.07
C PHE A 73 17.70 -5.14 -23.54
N MET A 74 16.83 -6.12 -23.72
CA MET A 74 17.14 -7.43 -24.27
C MET A 74 16.13 -7.74 -25.37
N GLU A 75 16.63 -8.11 -26.55
CA GLU A 75 15.80 -8.71 -27.59
C GLU A 75 15.26 -10.04 -27.07
N ASP A 76 13.96 -10.22 -27.19
CA ASP A 76 13.23 -11.37 -26.68
C ASP A 76 12.13 -11.70 -27.69
N PRO A 77 11.98 -12.97 -28.14
CA PRO A 77 10.92 -13.37 -29.05
C PRO A 77 9.50 -13.28 -28.44
N LEU A 78 9.38 -12.87 -27.16
CA LEU A 78 8.13 -12.65 -26.44
C LEU A 78 7.23 -13.90 -26.37
N LEU A 79 7.85 -15.08 -26.32
CA LEU A 79 7.13 -16.34 -26.15
C LEU A 79 6.55 -16.38 -24.72
N ASN A 80 5.23 -16.56 -24.60
CA ASN A 80 4.48 -16.64 -23.33
C ASN A 80 4.48 -15.35 -22.49
N VAL A 81 4.50 -14.18 -23.13
CA VAL A 81 4.34 -12.89 -22.45
C VAL A 81 2.86 -12.50 -22.43
N ASP A 82 2.38 -12.07 -21.27
CA ASP A 82 1.04 -11.50 -21.15
C ASP A 82 0.86 -10.26 -22.02
N ARG A 83 -0.35 -10.00 -22.51
CA ARG A 83 -0.66 -8.82 -23.33
C ARG A 83 -1.74 -8.01 -22.66
N THR A 84 -1.34 -7.15 -21.74
CA THR A 84 -2.27 -6.29 -20.97
C THR A 84 -2.53 -4.93 -21.63
N LEU A 85 -1.79 -4.59 -22.69
CA LEU A 85 -1.96 -3.38 -23.49
C LEU A 85 -2.13 -3.78 -24.96
N ASN A 86 -3.12 -3.18 -25.62
CA ASN A 86 -3.47 -3.44 -27.00
C ASN A 86 -3.09 -2.25 -27.88
N PRO A 87 -1.95 -2.30 -28.59
CA PRO A 87 -1.47 -1.17 -29.39
C PRO A 87 -2.34 -0.86 -30.61
N PHE A 88 -3.28 -1.75 -30.98
CA PHE A 88 -4.25 -1.50 -32.05
C PHE A 88 -5.41 -0.61 -31.59
N LEU A 89 -5.60 -0.40 -30.29
CA LEU A 89 -6.56 0.56 -29.75
C LEU A 89 -5.93 1.96 -29.71
N PRO A 90 -6.58 3.00 -30.27
CA PRO A 90 -6.03 4.37 -30.26
C PRO A 90 -5.65 4.87 -28.87
N GLU A 91 -6.44 4.52 -27.84
CA GLU A 91 -6.23 4.92 -26.44
C GLU A 91 -5.04 4.22 -25.76
N GLU A 92 -4.53 3.14 -26.36
CA GLU A 92 -3.40 2.34 -25.85
C GLU A 92 -2.22 2.32 -26.83
N SER A 93 -2.27 3.16 -27.88
CA SER A 93 -1.12 3.39 -28.75
C SER A 93 0.07 3.93 -27.94
N THR A 94 1.30 3.56 -28.33
CA THR A 94 2.53 4.02 -27.64
C THR A 94 2.58 5.54 -27.52
N ASP A 95 2.17 6.28 -28.56
CA ASP A 95 2.08 7.75 -28.55
C ASP A 95 1.14 8.29 -27.48
N ARG A 96 -0.04 7.68 -27.37
CA ARG A 96 -1.05 8.06 -26.38
C ARG A 96 -0.57 7.76 -24.96
N LEU A 97 -0.01 6.57 -24.75
CA LEU A 97 0.56 6.15 -23.48
C LEU A 97 1.72 7.05 -23.04
N LEU A 98 2.60 7.45 -23.97
CA LEU A 98 3.66 8.42 -23.71
C LEU A 98 3.11 9.78 -23.27
N ARG A 99 2.11 10.30 -23.99
CA ARG A 99 1.48 11.58 -23.65
C ARG A 99 0.79 11.52 -22.30
N GLU A 100 0.09 10.42 -22.02
CA GLU A 100 -0.58 10.22 -20.73
C GLU A 100 0.41 10.07 -19.59
N GLY A 101 1.51 9.32 -19.76
CA GLY A 101 2.56 9.19 -18.75
C GLY A 101 3.24 10.51 -18.42
N MET A 102 3.51 11.35 -19.43
CA MET A 102 4.02 12.70 -19.21
C MET A 102 3.03 13.58 -18.46
N ALA A 103 1.74 13.53 -18.82
CA ALA A 103 0.70 14.25 -18.09
C ALA A 103 0.59 13.75 -16.64
N TYR A 104 0.62 12.44 -16.42
CA TYR A 104 0.55 11.82 -15.10
C TYR A 104 1.72 12.23 -14.20
N LEU A 105 2.94 12.26 -14.74
CA LEU A 105 4.12 12.76 -14.02
C LEU A 105 3.92 14.22 -13.57
N GLU A 106 3.38 15.07 -14.44
CA GLU A 106 3.14 16.48 -14.10
C GLU A 106 2.01 16.64 -13.07
N GLN A 107 0.95 15.86 -13.19
CA GLN A 107 -0.13 15.79 -12.19
C GLN A 107 0.42 15.41 -10.82
N LYS A 108 1.28 14.38 -10.76
CA LYS A 108 1.89 13.94 -9.51
C LYS A 108 2.79 15.03 -8.91
N LYS A 109 3.63 15.68 -9.73
CA LYS A 109 4.47 16.80 -9.29
C LYS A 109 3.66 17.97 -8.74
N TYR A 110 2.55 18.32 -9.40
CA TYR A 110 1.65 19.37 -8.94
C TYR A 110 1.09 19.07 -7.54
N LEU A 111 0.61 17.83 -7.32
CA LEU A 111 0.11 17.41 -6.01
C LEU A 111 1.20 17.41 -4.93
N ASP A 112 2.43 17.02 -5.30
CA ASP A 112 3.57 17.02 -4.38
C ASP A 112 3.99 18.43 -3.96
N GLN A 113 3.96 19.39 -4.89
CA GLN A 113 4.22 20.81 -4.60
C GLN A 113 3.20 21.39 -3.62
N LEU A 114 1.93 21.00 -3.76
CA LEU A 114 0.86 21.36 -2.83
C LEU A 114 0.89 20.55 -1.52
N ARG A 115 1.82 19.59 -1.38
CA ARG A 115 1.95 18.68 -0.22
C ARG A 115 0.65 17.94 0.08
N ILE A 116 -0.09 17.55 -0.97
CA ILE A 116 -1.33 16.80 -0.82
C ILE A 116 -0.99 15.41 -0.27
N SER A 117 -1.68 15.03 0.79
CA SER A 117 -1.53 13.73 1.44
C SER A 117 -2.89 13.19 1.87
N GLY A 118 -2.92 11.97 2.40
CA GLY A 118 -4.14 11.40 2.98
C GLY A 118 -4.71 12.23 4.14
N GLN A 119 -3.93 13.11 4.77
CA GLN A 119 -4.39 13.99 5.86
C GLN A 119 -4.99 15.31 5.35
N THR A 120 -4.91 15.58 4.05
CA THR A 120 -5.47 16.79 3.45
C THR A 120 -6.99 16.74 3.51
N ILE A 121 -7.61 17.87 3.84
CA ILE A 121 -9.06 18.04 3.81
C ILE A 121 -9.39 18.86 2.55
N LEU A 122 -10.32 18.35 1.74
CA LEU A 122 -10.82 19.04 0.57
C LEU A 122 -12.26 19.49 0.79
N LYS A 123 -12.59 20.68 0.28
CA LYS A 123 -13.96 21.19 0.25
C LYS A 123 -14.36 21.51 -1.17
N VAL A 124 -15.51 20.99 -1.58
CA VAL A 124 -16.10 21.25 -2.91
C VAL A 124 -16.43 22.74 -3.06
N THR A 125 -16.16 23.29 -4.23
CA THR A 125 -16.51 24.67 -4.59
C THR A 125 -17.75 24.70 -5.49
N ASP A 126 -18.35 25.89 -5.65
CA ASP A 126 -19.45 26.08 -6.60
C ASP A 126 -19.04 25.85 -8.07
N GLN A 127 -17.73 25.87 -8.38
CA GLN A 127 -17.23 25.60 -9.73
C GLN A 127 -17.50 24.16 -10.16
N ALA A 128 -17.55 23.22 -9.22
CA ALA A 128 -17.90 21.82 -9.49
C ALA A 128 -19.25 21.67 -10.23
N ARG A 129 -20.23 22.55 -9.94
CA ARG A 129 -21.56 22.53 -10.58
C ARG A 129 -21.53 22.96 -12.05
N ARG A 130 -20.48 23.67 -12.46
CA ARG A 130 -20.32 24.23 -13.81
C ARG A 130 -19.28 23.46 -14.63
N ALA A 131 -18.64 22.46 -14.05
CA ALA A 131 -17.61 21.67 -14.71
C ALA A 131 -18.16 20.90 -15.92
N PRO A 132 -17.38 20.77 -17.01
CA PRO A 132 -17.77 19.97 -18.15
C PRO A 132 -17.84 18.48 -17.78
N LYS A 133 -18.77 17.74 -18.40
CA LYS A 133 -19.02 16.32 -18.09
C LYS A 133 -17.76 15.42 -18.10
N PRO A 134 -16.82 15.53 -19.05
CA PRO A 134 -15.62 14.68 -19.05
C PRO A 134 -14.72 14.90 -17.83
N LEU A 135 -14.55 16.16 -17.40
CA LEU A 135 -13.77 16.49 -16.20
C LEU A 135 -14.48 15.97 -14.95
N LEU A 136 -15.79 16.16 -14.89
CA LEU A 136 -16.61 15.71 -13.79
C LEU A 136 -16.54 14.19 -13.64
N ALA A 137 -16.57 13.41 -14.73
CA ALA A 137 -16.44 11.96 -14.69
C ALA A 137 -15.16 11.48 -13.97
N ILE A 138 -14.06 12.22 -14.09
CA ILE A 138 -12.78 11.91 -13.43
C ILE A 138 -12.80 12.37 -11.96
N ALA A 139 -13.39 13.53 -11.67
CA ALA A 139 -13.37 14.14 -10.34
C ALA A 139 -14.45 13.60 -9.37
N LEU A 140 -15.56 13.08 -9.90
CA LEU A 140 -16.73 12.62 -9.12
C LEU A 140 -16.41 11.68 -7.96
N PRO A 141 -15.55 10.65 -8.12
CA PRO A 141 -15.23 9.73 -7.02
C PRO A 141 -14.74 10.45 -5.76
N ILE A 142 -14.02 11.56 -5.93
CA ILE A 142 -13.53 12.42 -4.85
C ILE A 142 -14.61 13.41 -4.42
N LEU A 143 -15.23 14.15 -5.36
CA LEU A 143 -16.18 15.22 -5.07
C LEU A 143 -17.41 14.75 -4.27
N GLU A 144 -17.89 13.54 -4.50
CA GLU A 144 -19.04 12.98 -3.79
C GLU A 144 -18.75 12.62 -2.32
N ARG A 145 -17.47 12.50 -1.96
CA ARG A 145 -17.04 12.02 -0.62
C ARG A 145 -16.46 13.11 0.26
N VAL A 146 -15.94 14.19 -0.34
CA VAL A 146 -15.32 15.28 0.39
C VAL A 146 -16.35 16.30 0.86
N ASP A 147 -16.37 16.57 2.15
CA ASP A 147 -17.33 17.44 2.84
C ASP A 147 -16.67 18.70 3.44
N GLY A 148 -15.35 18.84 3.31
CA GLY A 148 -14.57 19.90 3.94
C GLY A 148 -14.29 19.67 5.44
N GLN A 149 -14.58 18.48 5.98
CA GLN A 149 -14.34 18.13 7.38
C GLN A 149 -13.44 16.91 7.54
N ARG A 150 -13.70 15.85 6.78
CA ARG A 150 -12.90 14.62 6.83
C ARG A 150 -11.65 14.72 5.97
N THR A 151 -10.58 14.05 6.40
CA THR A 151 -9.37 13.93 5.59
C THR A 151 -9.62 13.04 4.37
N LEU A 152 -8.81 13.17 3.31
CA LEU A 152 -8.90 12.33 2.12
C LEU A 152 -8.82 10.83 2.47
N ALA A 153 -7.95 10.46 3.42
CA ALA A 153 -7.83 9.08 3.88
C ALA A 153 -9.12 8.57 4.55
N GLN A 154 -9.78 9.42 5.35
CA GLN A 154 -11.06 9.07 5.99
C GLN A 154 -12.21 9.04 5.00
N ALA A 155 -12.27 10.01 4.09
CA ALA A 155 -13.34 10.12 3.09
C ALA A 155 -13.30 8.99 2.05
N LEU A 156 -12.11 8.44 1.78
CA LEU A 156 -11.89 7.39 0.78
C LEU A 156 -11.64 6.00 1.39
N ALA A 157 -11.77 5.83 2.71
CA ALA A 157 -11.42 4.59 3.40
C ALA A 157 -12.14 3.35 2.81
N ASP A 158 -13.42 3.50 2.47
CA ASP A 158 -14.24 2.40 1.93
C ASP A 158 -14.24 2.34 0.39
N PHE A 159 -13.50 3.23 -0.28
CA PHE A 159 -13.49 3.34 -1.72
C PHE A 159 -12.22 2.76 -2.32
N ARG A 160 -12.38 1.73 -3.15
CA ARG A 160 -11.26 1.13 -3.89
C ARG A 160 -11.00 1.97 -5.14
N MET A 161 -9.79 2.52 -5.21
CA MET A 161 -9.26 3.17 -6.40
C MET A 161 -7.79 2.81 -6.56
N THR A 162 -7.34 2.76 -7.80
CA THR A 162 -5.91 2.64 -8.12
C THR A 162 -5.21 3.94 -7.76
N ARG A 163 -3.90 3.87 -7.54
CA ARG A 163 -3.07 5.07 -7.33
C ARG A 163 -3.19 6.06 -8.50
N ARG A 164 -3.27 5.55 -9.73
CA ARG A 164 -3.42 6.37 -10.93
C ARG A 164 -4.73 7.16 -10.91
N GLU A 165 -5.85 6.48 -10.66
CA GLU A 165 -7.17 7.11 -10.56
C GLU A 165 -7.21 8.14 -9.43
N TYR A 166 -6.63 7.83 -8.28
CA TYR A 166 -6.51 8.78 -7.16
C TYR A 166 -5.81 10.07 -7.58
N VAL A 167 -4.60 9.96 -8.16
CA VAL A 167 -3.82 11.12 -8.59
C VAL A 167 -4.59 11.93 -9.64
N GLN A 168 -5.17 11.28 -10.64
CA GLN A 168 -5.94 11.94 -11.69
C GLN A 168 -7.17 12.67 -11.14
N ALA A 169 -7.94 12.02 -10.26
CA ALA A 169 -9.15 12.59 -9.69
C ALA A 169 -8.86 13.76 -8.75
N VAL A 170 -7.86 13.63 -7.88
CA VAL A 170 -7.46 14.70 -6.96
C VAL A 170 -6.85 15.87 -7.72
N TYR A 171 -6.01 15.61 -8.74
CA TYR A 171 -5.50 16.65 -9.62
C TYR A 171 -6.64 17.39 -10.34
N ALA A 172 -7.59 16.67 -10.92
CA ALA A 172 -8.76 17.26 -11.58
C ALA A 172 -9.57 18.14 -10.63
N CYS A 173 -9.71 17.75 -9.36
CA CYS A 173 -10.38 18.56 -8.36
C CYS A 173 -9.66 19.88 -8.07
N LEU A 174 -8.33 19.84 -7.92
CA LEU A 174 -7.53 20.98 -7.47
C LEU A 174 -7.14 21.93 -8.62
N ALA A 175 -6.64 21.39 -9.72
CA ALA A 175 -6.14 22.17 -10.85
C ALA A 175 -7.27 22.99 -11.52
N GLU A 176 -8.48 22.45 -11.55
CA GLU A 176 -9.67 23.08 -12.14
C GLU A 176 -10.53 23.80 -11.09
N GLY A 177 -10.06 23.89 -9.84
CA GLY A 177 -10.74 24.60 -8.76
C GLY A 177 -12.07 24.01 -8.30
N LEU A 178 -12.38 22.75 -8.65
CA LEU A 178 -13.60 22.06 -8.24
C LEU A 178 -13.64 21.77 -6.73
N ALA A 179 -12.46 21.63 -6.13
CA ALA A 179 -12.29 21.58 -4.69
C ALA A 179 -11.08 22.42 -4.29
N VAL A 180 -11.08 22.89 -3.05
CA VAL A 180 -9.96 23.62 -2.44
C VAL A 180 -9.47 22.89 -1.21
N VAL A 181 -8.16 23.01 -0.96
CA VAL A 181 -7.57 22.55 0.30
C VAL A 181 -8.05 23.46 1.42
N VAL A 182 -8.58 22.87 2.48
CA VAL A 182 -8.94 23.58 3.70
C VAL A 182 -7.89 23.24 4.74
N GLU A 183 -7.35 24.28 5.39
CA GLU A 183 -6.55 24.06 6.59
C GLU A 183 -7.42 23.33 7.60
N ALA A 184 -6.97 22.16 8.05
CA ALA A 184 -7.69 21.44 9.08
C ALA A 184 -7.86 22.39 10.26
N ALA A 185 -9.10 22.78 10.54
CA ALA A 185 -9.44 23.30 11.85
C ALA A 185 -8.92 22.23 12.80
N VAL A 186 -7.87 22.54 13.55
CA VAL A 186 -7.27 21.65 14.52
C VAL A 186 -8.39 21.25 15.46
N GLN A 187 -9.05 20.13 15.19
CA GLN A 187 -9.74 19.41 16.23
C GLN A 187 -8.61 18.88 17.09
N PRO A 188 -8.48 19.32 18.36
CA PRO A 188 -7.45 18.83 19.27
C PRO A 188 -7.75 17.40 19.72
N ASN A 189 -8.13 16.55 18.77
CA ASN A 189 -8.34 15.12 18.93
C ASN A 189 -7.51 14.35 17.89
N GLN A 190 -6.30 14.85 17.60
CA GLN A 190 -5.20 13.90 17.52
C GLN A 190 -5.09 13.35 18.93
N GLU A 191 -5.44 12.07 19.14
CA GLU A 191 -4.92 11.33 20.27
C GLU A 191 -3.39 11.49 20.22
N GLN A 192 -2.90 12.51 20.91
CA GLN A 192 -1.49 12.71 21.12
C GLN A 192 -1.10 11.51 21.96
N ILE A 193 -0.62 10.45 21.30
CA ILE A 193 -0.12 9.25 21.95
C ILE A 193 1.06 9.72 22.80
N THR A 194 0.78 10.05 24.05
CA THR A 194 1.77 10.38 25.05
C THR A 194 2.36 9.05 25.48
N LEU A 195 3.54 8.75 24.95
CA LEU A 195 4.30 7.60 25.40
C LEU A 195 4.57 7.75 26.91
N PRO A 196 4.34 6.70 27.72
CA PRO A 196 4.69 6.72 29.12
C PRO A 196 6.16 7.14 29.32
N PRO A 197 6.51 7.85 30.41
CA PRO A 197 7.87 8.35 30.64
C PRO A 197 8.96 7.28 30.54
N TRP A 198 8.66 6.04 30.94
CA TRP A 198 9.59 4.92 30.84
C TRP A 198 9.88 4.50 29.39
N VAL A 199 8.89 4.60 28.49
CA VAL A 199 9.05 4.32 27.06
C VAL A 199 9.93 5.39 26.41
N ILE A 200 9.69 6.66 26.74
CA ILE A 200 10.52 7.77 26.26
C ILE A 200 11.96 7.63 26.75
N ALA A 201 12.16 7.30 28.02
CA ALA A 201 13.48 7.08 28.58
C ALA A 201 14.21 5.92 27.88
N ARG A 202 13.50 4.83 27.58
CA ARG A 202 14.07 3.67 26.87
C ARG A 202 14.42 3.99 25.42
N LEU A 203 13.54 4.67 24.69
CA LEU A 203 13.79 5.07 23.30
C LEU A 203 14.94 6.08 23.18
N LYS A 204 15.09 6.97 24.18
CA LYS A 204 16.19 7.94 24.23
C LYS A 204 17.53 7.35 24.64
N GLN A 205 17.56 6.12 25.14
CA GLN A 205 18.78 5.48 25.61
C GLN A 205 19.79 5.27 24.48
N ASP A 206 19.30 4.91 23.29
CA ASP A 206 20.14 4.60 22.13
C ASP A 206 20.15 5.73 21.08
N ASN A 207 19.11 6.59 21.05
CA ASN A 207 19.05 7.73 20.14
C ASN A 207 18.28 8.92 20.74
N VAL A 208 18.94 10.09 20.83
CA VAL A 208 18.35 11.32 21.39
C VAL A 208 17.12 11.77 20.59
N ASN A 209 17.08 11.47 19.29
CA ASN A 209 15.93 11.73 18.44
C ASN A 209 14.94 10.57 18.50
N ILE A 210 13.83 10.78 19.21
CA ILE A 210 12.80 9.76 19.44
C ILE A 210 12.20 9.24 18.11
N SER A 211 12.00 10.12 17.12
CA SER A 211 11.42 9.71 15.84
C SER A 211 12.35 8.76 15.09
N GLN A 212 13.67 9.02 15.14
CA GLN A 212 14.66 8.14 14.54
C GLN A 212 14.79 6.83 15.34
N ALA A 213 14.74 6.89 16.67
CA ALA A 213 14.74 5.70 17.53
C ALA A 213 13.57 4.75 17.21
N ILE A 214 12.37 5.30 16.95
CA ILE A 214 11.19 4.51 16.57
C ILE A 214 11.42 3.84 15.20
N VAL A 215 11.93 4.58 14.22
CA VAL A 215 12.23 4.03 12.89
C VAL A 215 13.27 2.90 12.98
N ASP A 216 14.36 3.13 13.72
CA ASP A 216 15.43 2.15 13.90
C ASP A 216 14.90 0.89 14.61
N MET A 217 14.02 1.04 15.60
CA MET A 217 13.37 -0.06 16.30
C MET A 217 12.44 -0.87 15.37
N VAL A 218 11.65 -0.21 14.53
CA VAL A 218 10.76 -0.89 13.57
C VAL A 218 11.59 -1.68 12.54
N ILE A 219 12.66 -1.09 12.02
CA ILE A 219 13.60 -1.75 11.10
C ILE A 219 14.25 -2.96 11.79
N TRP A 220 14.62 -2.85 13.07
CA TRP A 220 15.22 -3.94 13.82
C TRP A 220 14.24 -5.12 14.00
N VAL A 221 12.99 -4.84 14.41
CA VAL A 221 11.95 -5.88 14.54
C VAL A 221 11.70 -6.59 13.20
N ASP A 222 11.67 -5.83 12.10
CA ASP A 222 11.48 -6.40 10.77
C ASP A 222 12.64 -7.33 10.36
N ARG A 223 13.88 -6.93 10.64
CA ARG A 223 15.07 -7.79 10.42
C ARG A 223 15.03 -9.06 11.26
N VAL A 224 14.61 -8.97 12.52
CA VAL A 224 14.47 -10.16 13.40
C VAL A 224 13.40 -11.11 12.86
N LYS A 225 12.27 -10.60 12.37
CA LYS A 225 11.23 -11.42 11.73
C LYS A 225 11.75 -12.10 10.47
N CYS A 226 12.45 -11.36 9.60
CA CYS A 226 13.07 -11.93 8.41
C CYS A 226 14.07 -13.04 8.76
N TRP A 227 14.89 -12.84 9.79
CA TRP A 227 15.82 -13.87 10.28
C TRP A 227 15.08 -15.10 10.82
N MET A 228 14.01 -14.91 11.60
CA MET A 228 13.19 -16.01 12.13
C MET A 228 12.56 -16.84 11.02
N TYR A 229 11.96 -16.21 10.01
CA TYR A 229 11.42 -16.94 8.85
C TYR A 229 12.49 -17.68 8.04
N GLN A 230 13.69 -17.12 7.98
CA GLN A 230 14.82 -17.74 7.29
C GLN A 230 15.31 -18.98 8.06
N VAL A 231 15.38 -18.91 9.39
CA VAL A 231 15.69 -20.05 10.25
C VAL A 231 14.62 -21.15 10.14
N ASP A 232 13.33 -20.80 10.14
CA ASP A 232 12.25 -21.79 9.95
C ASP A 232 12.34 -22.50 8.59
N SER A 233 12.64 -21.75 7.53
CA SER A 233 12.85 -22.30 6.19
C SER A 233 14.08 -23.21 6.14
N ASP A 234 15.18 -22.81 6.77
CA ASP A 234 16.42 -23.59 6.81
C ASP A 234 16.23 -24.88 7.63
N PHE A 235 15.50 -24.82 8.75
CA PHE A 235 15.09 -26.01 9.50
C PHE A 235 14.23 -26.95 8.66
N GLY A 236 13.26 -26.43 7.92
CA GLY A 236 12.43 -27.24 7.02
C GLY A 236 13.25 -27.96 5.95
N ARG A 237 14.30 -27.31 5.41
CA ARG A 237 15.23 -27.93 4.46
C ARG A 237 16.08 -29.01 5.12
N ILE A 238 16.61 -28.76 6.32
CA ILE A 238 17.43 -29.72 7.07
C ILE A 238 16.60 -30.97 7.40
N ILE A 239 15.35 -30.82 7.85
CA ILE A 239 14.44 -31.93 8.12
C ILE A 239 14.14 -32.71 6.83
N ALA A 240 13.91 -32.03 5.72
CA ALA A 240 13.66 -32.68 4.43
C ALA A 240 14.90 -33.43 3.87
N GLU A 241 16.11 -32.97 4.18
CA GLU A 241 17.36 -33.66 3.83
C GLU A 241 17.59 -34.89 4.73
N LEU A 242 17.31 -34.77 6.04
CA LEU A 242 17.37 -35.90 6.97
C LEU A 242 16.34 -36.98 6.61
N ALA A 243 15.10 -36.61 6.30
CA ALA A 243 14.06 -37.54 5.86
C ALA A 243 14.39 -38.26 4.55
N LYS A 244 15.17 -37.63 3.67
CA LYS A 244 15.70 -38.28 2.45
C LYS A 244 16.88 -39.22 2.74
N SER A 245 17.63 -38.97 3.80
CA SER A 245 18.75 -39.82 4.22
C SER A 245 18.29 -41.07 4.98
N GLU A 246 17.15 -41.02 5.67
CA GLU A 246 16.55 -42.11 6.45
C GLU A 246 15.55 -42.94 5.65
N GLY A 247 15.85 -43.19 4.37
CA GLY A 247 15.12 -44.15 3.53
C GLY A 247 15.33 -45.61 3.95
N SER A 248 15.08 -45.97 5.22
CA SER A 248 14.64 -47.30 5.66
C SER A 248 14.28 -47.26 7.15
N ILE A 249 12.99 -47.16 7.47
CA ILE A 249 12.22 -47.97 8.45
C ILE A 249 10.87 -47.26 8.66
N ASP A 250 9.82 -48.06 8.70
CA ASP A 250 8.40 -47.71 8.73
C ASP A 250 7.99 -46.72 9.83
N SER A 251 6.90 -46.01 9.54
CA SER A 251 6.00 -45.25 10.44
C SER A 251 6.44 -43.86 10.92
N ALA A 252 6.31 -42.87 10.03
CA ALA A 252 6.32 -41.43 10.36
C ALA A 252 5.18 -40.99 11.32
N GLU A 253 4.23 -41.88 11.66
CA GLU A 253 3.15 -41.60 12.61
C GLU A 253 3.57 -41.75 14.09
N ASP A 254 4.63 -42.49 14.41
CA ASP A 254 5.08 -42.70 15.79
C ASP A 254 6.01 -41.56 16.28
N PHE A 255 6.81 -40.95 15.39
CA PHE A 255 7.76 -39.89 15.76
C PHE A 255 7.08 -38.60 16.27
N PHE A 256 5.94 -38.21 15.68
CA PHE A 256 5.20 -37.01 16.12
C PHE A 256 4.38 -37.25 17.40
N LYS A 257 4.11 -38.52 17.77
CA LYS A 257 3.44 -38.86 19.02
C LYS A 257 4.38 -38.76 20.22
N GLU A 258 5.66 -39.11 20.05
CA GLU A 258 6.67 -39.02 21.11
C GLU A 258 7.07 -37.56 21.40
N LEU A 259 7.24 -36.73 20.37
CA LEU A 259 7.58 -35.30 20.55
C LEU A 259 6.44 -34.45 21.14
N GLY A 260 5.18 -34.90 21.01
CA GLY A 260 4.01 -34.22 21.57
C GLY A 260 3.76 -34.49 23.06
N GLN A 261 4.43 -35.50 23.65
CA GLN A 261 4.20 -35.88 25.05
C GLN A 261 5.14 -35.20 26.06
N ASP A 262 6.30 -34.68 25.62
CA ASP A 262 7.30 -34.07 26.50
C ASP A 262 7.24 -32.53 26.60
N SER A 263 6.18 -31.88 26.10
CA SER A 263 6.03 -30.41 26.18
C SER A 263 4.91 -29.91 27.10
N ALA A 264 4.46 -30.74 28.05
CA ALA A 264 3.45 -30.36 29.04
C ALA A 264 4.00 -29.72 30.34
N ASP A 265 5.31 -29.39 30.41
CA ASP A 265 5.91 -28.77 31.61
C ASP A 265 6.67 -27.45 31.29
N TYR A 266 6.04 -26.54 30.54
CA TYR A 266 6.51 -25.15 30.50
C TYR A 266 5.68 -24.28 31.45
N GLN A 267 6.13 -24.14 32.69
CA GLN A 267 5.69 -23.07 33.59
C GLN A 267 6.35 -21.76 33.15
N GLY A 268 5.57 -20.85 32.56
CA GLY A 268 6.00 -19.47 32.30
C GLY A 268 6.38 -18.74 33.60
N PRO A 269 7.10 -17.60 33.50
CA PRO A 269 7.60 -16.90 34.68
C PRO A 269 6.45 -16.40 35.57
N PHE A 270 6.51 -16.80 36.83
CA PHE A 270 5.68 -16.39 37.95
C PHE A 270 5.63 -14.84 38.07
N PHE A 271 4.49 -14.23 37.75
CA PHE A 271 4.15 -12.90 38.27
C PHE A 271 3.29 -13.09 39.51
N GLY A 272 3.94 -13.11 40.66
CA GLY A 272 3.29 -13.31 41.96
C GLY A 272 4.09 -12.68 43.08
N GLU A 273 4.19 -11.34 43.10
CA GLU A 273 4.25 -10.60 44.36
C GLU A 273 3.27 -9.42 44.31
N SER A 274 2.37 -9.44 45.28
CA SER A 274 1.28 -8.53 45.54
C SER A 274 1.73 -7.10 45.87
N MET A 275 1.08 -6.10 45.28
CA MET A 275 0.94 -4.76 45.87
C MET A 275 -0.54 -4.53 46.24
N PRO A 276 -0.81 -3.90 47.41
CA PRO A 276 -2.13 -3.87 48.01
C PRO A 276 -3.00 -2.72 47.47
N GLY A 277 -4.31 -2.95 47.40
CA GLY A 277 -5.32 -1.89 47.30
C GLY A 277 -6.02 -1.78 45.95
N GLY A 278 -6.83 -2.78 45.60
CA GLY A 278 -7.87 -2.66 44.57
C GLY A 278 -9.25 -2.61 45.23
N VAL A 279 -9.86 -1.42 45.28
CA VAL A 279 -11.26 -1.24 45.65
C VAL A 279 -12.13 -1.88 44.57
N ALA A 280 -13.09 -2.69 45.00
CA ALA A 280 -14.03 -3.42 44.17
C ALA A 280 -14.89 -2.48 43.31
N VAL A 281 -15.02 -2.83 42.02
CA VAL A 281 -16.12 -2.35 41.18
C VAL A 281 -16.88 -3.60 40.73
N ASP A 282 -17.99 -3.87 41.42
CA ASP A 282 -18.97 -4.89 41.06
C ASP A 282 -19.63 -4.56 39.73
N SER A 283 -19.71 -5.55 38.86
CA SER A 283 -20.77 -5.66 37.85
C SER A 283 -21.56 -6.91 38.18
N PRO A 284 -22.88 -6.84 38.43
CA PRO A 284 -23.71 -8.02 38.45
C PRO A 284 -24.53 -8.12 37.17
N ALA A 285 -24.47 -9.31 36.56
CA ALA A 285 -25.54 -9.84 35.73
C ALA A 285 -26.08 -11.09 36.43
N ALA A 286 -27.37 -11.10 36.76
CA ALA A 286 -28.27 -12.27 36.69
C ALA A 286 -29.68 -11.93 37.20
N ASP A 287 -30.66 -12.29 36.36
CA ASP A 287 -32.01 -12.81 36.63
C ASP A 287 -32.96 -12.14 37.64
N ILE A 288 -34.23 -11.94 37.20
CA ILE A 288 -35.40 -12.75 37.60
C ILE A 288 -36.69 -12.09 37.05
N GLY A 289 -37.49 -12.88 36.34
CA GLY A 289 -38.92 -13.07 36.64
C GLY A 289 -39.96 -11.97 36.37
N ALA A 290 -40.74 -12.22 35.31
CA ALA A 290 -42.20 -12.05 35.18
C ALA A 290 -43.02 -11.40 36.33
N GLN A 291 -43.85 -10.39 36.01
CA GLN A 291 -45.33 -10.49 35.95
C GLN A 291 -46.01 -9.09 35.88
N ILE A 292 -46.82 -8.90 34.83
CA ILE A 292 -48.23 -8.45 34.87
C ILE A 292 -48.57 -7.19 35.70
N SER A 293 -48.92 -6.07 35.04
CA SER A 293 -50.30 -5.54 34.93
C SER A 293 -50.39 -4.01 34.70
N GLN A 294 -51.15 -3.69 33.66
CA GLN A 294 -52.18 -2.64 33.59
C GLN A 294 -51.81 -1.14 33.42
N GLN A 295 -52.36 -0.61 32.31
CA GLN A 295 -53.03 0.70 32.14
C GLN A 295 -52.10 1.94 32.23
N SER A 296 -52.12 2.93 31.33
CA SER A 296 -53.19 3.48 30.49
C SER A 296 -52.59 4.42 29.43
N LYS A 297 -53.02 4.29 28.15
CA LYS A 297 -53.16 5.43 27.21
C LYS A 297 -54.32 6.33 27.69
N PRO A 298 -54.54 7.57 27.19
CA PRO A 298 -54.12 8.19 25.92
C PRO A 298 -53.50 9.60 26.17
N SER A 299 -53.11 10.46 25.23
CA SER A 299 -53.80 10.95 24.03
C SER A 299 -52.84 11.71 23.11
N VAL A 300 -53.15 11.61 21.83
CA VAL A 300 -52.77 12.50 20.72
C VAL A 300 -53.37 13.89 20.96
N GLU A 301 -52.67 14.96 20.60
CA GLU A 301 -53.26 16.12 19.91
C GLU A 301 -52.20 17.03 19.27
N PHE A 302 -52.39 17.23 17.96
CA PHE A 302 -51.91 18.25 17.00
C PHE A 302 -50.41 18.43 16.70
#